data_AF-A0A1Q7BX19-F1
#
_entry.id   AF-A0A1Q7BX19-F1
#
_cell.length_a   1.000
_cell.length_b   1.000
_cell.length_c   1.000
_cell.angle_alpha   90.00
_cell.angle_beta   90.00
_cell.angle_gamma   90.00
#
_symmetry.space_group_name_H-M   'P 1'
#
loop_
_entity.id
_entity.type
_entity.pdbx_description
1 polymer ?
#
loop_
_entity_poly.entity_id
_entity_poly.type
_entity_poly.pdbx_seq_one_letter_code
_entity_poly.pdbx_strand_id
1 'polypeptide(L)'
;MYDPNSTPQVASVGVGGASLGNPLLATLWLARTVVAAGQTLRAGDIVLSGALGPIVPLSNGDLFEAEIDGLGSVRLTLPHTNA
;
A
#
# COMPACT_ATOMS: atom_id res chain seq x y z
N MET A 1 -19.10 -12.15 7.14
CA MET A 1 -19.26 -11.54 8.48
C MET A 1 -17.91 -11.67 9.17
N TYR A 2 -17.30 -10.55 9.56
CA TYR A 2 -16.05 -10.57 10.33
C TYR A 2 -16.28 -11.36 11.63
N ASP A 3 -15.58 -12.48 11.80
CA ASP A 3 -15.53 -13.23 13.04
C ASP A 3 -14.23 -12.85 13.77
N PRO A 4 -14.31 -12.16 14.92
CA PRO A 4 -13.12 -11.76 15.67
C PRO A 4 -12.30 -12.94 16.21
N ASN A 5 -12.84 -14.16 16.15
CA ASN A 5 -12.15 -15.39 16.54
C ASN A 5 -11.57 -16.18 15.36
N SER A 6 -11.79 -15.72 14.12
CA SER A 6 -11.22 -16.35 12.93
C SER A 6 -9.75 -15.98 12.77
N THR A 7 -8.91 -16.96 12.41
CA THR A 7 -7.49 -16.73 12.17
C THR A 7 -7.30 -15.85 10.94
N PRO A 8 -6.49 -14.77 11.00
CA PRO A 8 -6.14 -13.98 9.83
C PRO A 8 -5.51 -14.85 8.74
N GLN A 9 -5.98 -14.70 7.51
CA GLN A 9 -5.38 -15.36 6.35
C GLN A 9 -4.43 -14.38 5.65
N VAL A 10 -3.20 -14.83 5.40
CA VAL A 10 -2.23 -14.08 4.61
C VAL A 10 -2.71 -14.01 3.15
N ALA A 11 -3.14 -12.82 2.73
CA ALA A 11 -3.57 -12.57 1.36
C ALA A 11 -2.40 -12.20 0.42
N SER A 12 -1.38 -11.51 0.95
CA SER A 12 -0.21 -11.07 0.19
C SER A 12 1.01 -10.94 1.09
N VAL A 13 2.19 -11.23 0.55
CA VAL A 13 3.48 -11.05 1.21
C VAL A 13 4.44 -10.40 0.23
N GLY A 14 5.28 -9.51 0.72
CA GLY A 14 6.23 -8.78 -0.09
C GLY A 14 7.32 -8.10 0.72
N VAL A 15 8.18 -7.37 0.03
CA VAL A 15 9.35 -6.68 0.62
C VAL A 15 9.56 -5.33 -0.05
N GLY A 16 10.21 -4.40 0.65
CA GLY A 16 10.52 -3.06 0.12
C GLY A 16 11.18 -3.06 -1.25
N GLY A 17 12.02 -4.07 -1.54
CA GLY A 17 12.69 -4.22 -2.84
C GLY A 17 11.76 -4.38 -4.04
N ALA A 18 10.48 -4.75 -3.84
CA ALA A 18 9.51 -4.81 -4.94
C ALA A 18 9.20 -3.41 -5.53
N SER A 19 9.43 -2.34 -4.76
CA SER A 19 9.29 -0.96 -5.20
C SER A 19 10.57 -0.50 -5.93
N LEU A 20 10.70 -0.88 -7.20
CA LEU A 20 11.85 -0.55 -8.07
C LEU A 20 13.22 -0.80 -7.41
N GLY A 21 13.36 -1.92 -6.68
CA GLY A 21 14.59 -2.30 -5.97
C GLY A 21 14.76 -1.64 -4.60
N ASN A 22 14.16 -0.46 -4.37
CA ASN A 22 14.12 0.24 -3.08
C ASN A 22 13.07 1.38 -3.12
N PRO A 23 12.21 1.54 -2.10
CA PRO A 23 11.21 2.62 -2.06
C PRO A 23 11.77 4.05 -2.25
N LEU A 24 12.99 4.31 -1.78
CA LEU A 24 13.69 5.58 -1.96
C LEU A 24 14.15 5.78 -3.41
N LEU A 25 14.57 4.71 -4.10
CA LEU A 25 14.91 4.78 -5.52
C LEU A 25 13.66 5.03 -6.37
N ALA A 26 12.53 4.41 -6.02
CA ALA A 26 11.25 4.68 -6.68
C ALA A 26 10.83 6.14 -6.51
N THR A 27 11.00 6.69 -5.31
CA THR A 27 10.71 8.11 -5.00
C THR A 27 11.64 9.05 -5.78
N LEU A 28 12.93 8.73 -5.85
CA LEU A 28 13.91 9.51 -6.63
C LEU A 28 13.57 9.49 -8.13
N TRP A 29 13.18 8.33 -8.66
CA TRP A 29 12.72 8.20 -10.03
C TRP A 29 11.49 9.08 -10.29
N LEU A 30 10.50 9.05 -9.40
CA LEU A 30 9.29 9.88 -9.52
C LEU A 30 9.65 11.37 -9.53
N ALA A 31 10.47 11.83 -8.58
CA ALA A 31 10.90 13.21 -8.49
C ALA A 31 11.56 13.72 -9.78
N ARG A 32 12.44 12.91 -10.40
CA ARG A 32 13.06 13.23 -11.69
C ARG A 32 12.04 13.24 -12.83
N THR A 33 11.11 12.29 -12.82
CA THR A 33 10.10 12.13 -13.86
C THR A 33 9.14 13.32 -13.91
N VAL A 34 8.63 13.75 -12.75
CA VAL A 34 7.70 14.89 -12.71
C VAL A 34 8.38 16.20 -13.08
N VAL A 35 9.67 16.38 -12.73
CA VAL A 35 10.47 17.53 -13.18
C VAL A 35 10.64 17.55 -14.69
N ALA A 36 10.95 16.40 -15.30
CA ALA A 36 11.01 16.27 -16.76
C ALA A 36 9.66 16.57 -17.44
N ALA A 37 8.54 16.33 -16.75
CA ALA A 37 7.19 16.66 -17.19
C ALA A 37 6.77 18.11 -16.89
N GLY A 38 7.66 18.97 -16.39
CA GLY A 38 7.38 20.38 -16.09
C GLY A 38 6.63 20.61 -14.77
N GLN A 39 6.57 19.60 -13.91
CA GLN A 39 5.97 19.67 -12.57
C GLN A 39 7.04 19.54 -11.48
N THR A 40 6.68 19.78 -10.22
CA THR A 40 7.59 19.63 -9.09
C THR A 40 6.86 19.00 -7.91
N LEU A 41 7.55 18.16 -7.15
CA LEU A 41 7.12 17.78 -5.81
C LEU A 41 7.39 18.94 -4.86
N ARG A 42 6.42 19.23 -4.00
CA ARG A 42 6.46 20.32 -3.03
C ARG A 42 6.68 19.76 -1.63
N ALA A 43 7.21 20.63 -0.76
CA ALA A 43 7.25 20.31 0.66
C ALA A 43 5.82 20.05 1.17
N GLY A 44 5.64 18.91 1.84
CA GLY A 44 4.34 18.45 2.32
C GLY A 44 3.62 17.45 1.40
N ASP A 45 4.12 17.22 0.18
CA ASP A 45 3.55 16.20 -0.70
C ASP A 45 3.77 14.79 -0.12
N ILE A 46 2.74 13.94 -0.27
CA ILE A 46 2.80 12.53 0.11
C ILE A 46 3.07 11.70 -1.14
N VAL A 47 4.15 10.91 -1.12
CA VAL A 47 4.51 10.00 -2.21
C VAL A 47 4.22 8.56 -1.80
N LEU A 48 3.44 7.86 -2.62
CA LEU A 48 3.29 6.41 -2.54
C LEU A 48 4.36 5.77 -3.42
N SER A 49 5.40 5.23 -2.80
CA SER A 49 6.59 4.71 -3.49
C SER A 49 6.34 3.48 -4.37
N GLY A 50 5.18 2.85 -4.26
CA GLY A 50 4.78 1.67 -5.02
C GLY A 50 4.39 0.49 -4.13
N ALA A 51 3.84 -0.56 -4.75
CA ALA A 51 3.40 -1.75 -4.04
C ALA A 51 4.58 -2.56 -3.49
N LEU A 52 4.43 -3.08 -2.26
CA LEU A 52 5.45 -3.92 -1.61
C LEU A 52 5.33 -5.41 -1.99
N GLY A 53 4.17 -5.82 -2.49
CA GLY A 53 3.87 -7.20 -2.89
C GLY A 53 2.70 -7.25 -3.88
N PRO A 54 2.24 -8.46 -4.26
CA PRO A 54 1.11 -8.63 -5.16
C PRO A 54 -0.17 -7.94 -4.64
N ILE A 55 -0.89 -7.27 -5.52
CA ILE A 55 -2.19 -6.66 -5.21
C ILE A 55 -3.25 -7.75 -5.17
N VAL A 56 -4.13 -7.68 -4.18
CA VAL A 56 -5.23 -8.62 -3.97
C VAL A 56 -6.58 -7.93 -4.18
N PRO A 57 -7.59 -8.63 -4.72
CA PRO A 57 -8.94 -8.09 -4.84
C PRO A 57 -9.56 -7.87 -3.46
N LEU A 58 -10.41 -6.84 -3.37
CA LEU A 58 -11.19 -6.53 -2.18
C LEU A 58 -12.69 -6.77 -2.46
N SER A 59 -13.41 -7.23 -1.45
CA SER A 59 -14.86 -7.46 -1.47
C SER A 59 -15.57 -6.68 -0.34
N ASN A 60 -16.86 -6.39 -0.53
CA ASN A 60 -17.67 -5.73 0.50
C ASN A 60 -17.70 -6.56 1.79
N GLY A 61 -17.49 -5.91 2.92
CA GLY A 61 -17.41 -6.58 4.22
C GLY A 61 -16.03 -7.11 4.57
N ASP A 62 -15.03 -6.97 3.70
CA ASP A 62 -13.68 -7.42 4.00
C ASP A 62 -13.02 -6.53 5.06
N LEU A 63 -12.19 -7.19 5.88
CA LEU A 63 -11.25 -6.56 6.79
C LEU A 63 -9.84 -6.94 6.35
N PHE A 64 -9.04 -5.94 6.01
CA PHE A 64 -7.63 -6.12 5.68
C PHE A 64 -6.75 -5.41 6.69
N GLU A 65 -5.65 -6.06 7.06
CA GLU A 65 -4.53 -5.47 7.77
C GLU A 65 -3.26 -5.76 7.01
N ALA A 66 -2.43 -4.74 6.84
CA ALA A 66 -1.09 -4.87 6.30
C ALA A 66 -0.10 -4.44 7.38
N GLU A 67 0.85 -5.31 7.69
CA GLU A 67 1.96 -5.03 8.61
C GLU A 67 3.24 -4.84 7.81
N ILE A 68 3.98 -3.78 8.13
CA ILE A 68 5.28 -3.50 7.54
C ILE A 68 6.29 -3.41 8.68
N ASP A 69 7.25 -4.33 8.66
CA ASP A 69 8.28 -4.41 9.68
C ASP A 69 9.02 -3.06 9.85
N GLY A 70 9.19 -2.63 11.09
CA GLY A 70 9.78 -1.34 11.46
C GLY A 70 8.93 -0.09 11.17
N LEU A 71 7.79 -0.19 10.47
CA LEU A 71 6.90 0.96 10.17
C LEU A 71 5.52 0.88 10.85
N GLY A 72 5.06 -0.32 11.19
CA GLY A 72 3.78 -0.56 11.87
C GLY A 72 2.72 -1.18 10.96
N SER A 73 1.45 -1.03 11.31
CA SER A 73 0.33 -1.61 10.56
C SER A 73 -0.67 -0.56 10.08
N VAL A 74 -1.36 -0.90 8.98
CA VAL A 74 -2.51 -0.14 8.45
C VAL A 74 -3.68 -1.10 8.26
N ARG A 75 -4.87 -0.65 8.62
CA ARG A 75 -6.10 -1.45 8.54
C ARG A 75 -7.15 -0.75 7.70
N LEU A 76 -7.87 -1.54 6.91
CA LEU A 76 -8.98 -1.11 6.08
C LEU A 76 -10.18 -2.03 6.34
N THR A 77 -11.34 -1.45 6.59
CA THR A 77 -12.61 -2.17 6.66
C THR A 77 -13.51 -1.69 5.54
N LEU A 78 -13.96 -2.61 4.69
CA LEU A 78 -14.96 -2.30 3.68
C LEU A 78 -16.36 -2.51 4.25
N PRO A 79 -17.28 -1.55 4.08
CA PRO A 79 -18.63 -1.69 4.58
C PRO A 79 -19.37 -2.83 3.87
N HIS A 80 -20.34 -3.41 4.57
CA HIS A 80 -21.36 -4.23 3.94
C HIS A 80 -22.35 -3.32 3.22
N THR A 81 -22.29 -3.26 1.89
CA THR A 81 -23.33 -2.59 1.10
C THR A 81 -24.46 -3.60 0.86
N ASN A 82 -25.60 -3.40 1.51
CA ASN A 82 -26.84 -4.08 1.11
C ASN A 82 -27.33 -3.39 -0.17
N ALA A 83 -27.45 -4.15 -1.26
CA ALA A 83 -28.15 -3.70 -2.46
C ALA A 83 -29.65 -3.52 -2.18
#